data_AF-A0AAU9TM74-F1
#
_entry.id   AF-A0AAU9TM74-F1
#
_cell.length_a   1.000
_cell.length_b   1.000
_cell.length_c   1.000
_cell.angle_alpha   90.00
_cell.angle_beta   90.00
_cell.angle_gamma   90.00
#
_symmetry.space_group_name_H-M   'P 1'
#
loop_
_entity.id
_entity.type
_entity.pdbx_description
1 polymer ?
#
loop_
_entity_poly.entity_id
_entity_poly.type
_entity_poly.pdbx_seq_one_letter_code
_entity_poly.pdbx_strand_id
1 'polypeptide(L)'
;MDISSSFLNQSTYDFYIGKIYECIDTVAQTLFSSAAQEEKKLTSLENDLQDTTDVSVSGDGTWKKRGFASLYGVSSLIGHYSGKVLDVFVKSYCKLCESWKNKLDTAEYEEWKEEHIKTNQCTANHIGPSGNMEVSSIIEMFKRSIVKHGLRYMNYIGDGDSKTYSGLLKAQPYGEDFVINKKECVGHVQKRMGTRLRKLTSKLIDKLTVYYGLAIRRNCESVEKMKDAIWATYYHYSSTDKKPQHDKCPKGPDSWCAWQRASATNTLSSFKHEYTPLPDEVLIAMKPIYENLSKDELLERCVGGFTLNNNESFNQLIWKITPKILPAGSKIVNIAALVAACTFNEGTSALLLIMHGMDLKLGRNSHEYARISDENRVCAAEKKSASETREARIRHRQEQKDALDIATAAGSLLYSPGIDDSL
;
A
#
# COMPACT_ATOMS: atom_id res chain seq x y z
N MET A 1 -29.03 -5.86 8.70
CA MET A 1 -30.07 -6.88 8.89
C MET A 1 -29.38 -8.12 9.42
N ASP A 2 -29.54 -8.36 10.71
CA ASP A 2 -28.98 -9.52 11.38
C ASP A 2 -29.97 -10.68 11.20
N ILE A 3 -29.75 -11.51 10.18
CA ILE A 3 -30.61 -12.66 9.83
C ILE A 3 -30.60 -13.72 10.97
N SER A 4 -29.77 -13.54 11.99
CA SER A 4 -29.48 -14.53 13.03
C SER A 4 -30.37 -14.47 14.26
N SER A 5 -31.10 -13.38 14.54
CA SER A 5 -31.73 -13.26 15.87
C SER A 5 -32.99 -14.11 16.06
N SER A 6 -33.57 -14.69 15.00
CA SER A 6 -34.83 -15.45 15.13
C SER A 6 -35.10 -16.56 14.11
N PHE A 7 -34.24 -16.84 13.12
CA PHE A 7 -34.60 -17.77 12.03
C PHE A 7 -33.64 -18.94 11.80
N LEU A 8 -32.42 -18.93 12.34
CA LEU A 8 -31.45 -20.01 12.14
C LEU A 8 -30.81 -20.39 13.48
N ASN A 9 -30.86 -21.68 13.83
CA ASN A 9 -30.03 -22.23 14.91
C ASN A 9 -28.55 -21.96 14.59
N GLN A 10 -27.75 -21.62 15.60
CA GLN A 10 -26.31 -21.35 15.48
C GLN A 10 -25.58 -22.48 14.72
N SER A 11 -25.95 -23.73 14.97
CA SER A 11 -25.40 -24.90 14.25
C SER A 11 -25.67 -24.87 12.75
N THR A 12 -26.89 -24.48 12.35
CA THR A 12 -27.27 -24.34 10.94
C THR A 12 -26.52 -23.18 10.28
N TYR A 13 -26.39 -22.05 10.99
CA TYR A 13 -25.60 -20.92 10.52
C TYR A 13 -24.13 -21.31 10.29
N ASP A 14 -23.49 -21.94 11.28
CA ASP A 14 -22.09 -22.35 11.21
C ASP A 14 -21.83 -23.38 10.09
N PHE A 15 -22.79 -24.28 9.85
CA PHE A 15 -22.76 -25.22 8.75
C PHE A 15 -22.71 -24.51 7.39
N TYR A 16 -23.66 -23.59 7.12
CA TYR A 16 -23.69 -22.88 5.84
C TYR A 16 -22.52 -21.94 5.66
N ILE A 17 -22.07 -21.26 6.72
CA ILE A 17 -20.86 -20.43 6.66
C ILE A 17 -19.62 -21.28 6.36
N GLY A 18 -19.55 -22.51 6.88
CA GLY A 18 -18.52 -23.50 6.51
C GLY A 18 -18.54 -23.81 5.02
N LYS A 19 -19.72 -24.12 4.46
CA LYS A 19 -19.88 -24.41 3.03
C LYS A 19 -19.54 -23.23 2.12
N ILE A 20 -19.97 -22.03 2.51
CA ILE A 20 -19.62 -20.79 1.80
C ILE A 20 -18.10 -20.61 1.81
N TYR A 21 -17.45 -20.81 2.97
CA TYR A 21 -15.99 -20.70 3.07
C TYR A 21 -15.26 -21.71 2.19
N GLU A 22 -15.62 -22.99 2.23
CA GLU A 22 -15.01 -24.05 1.39
C GLU A 22 -15.08 -23.72 -0.10
N CYS A 23 -16.24 -23.25 -0.58
CA CYS A 23 -16.43 -22.84 -1.96
C CYS A 23 -15.57 -21.62 -2.32
N ILE A 24 -15.61 -20.58 -1.50
CA ILE A 24 -14.85 -19.34 -1.75
C ILE A 24 -13.35 -19.62 -1.75
N ASP A 25 -12.87 -20.46 -0.81
CA ASP A 25 -11.46 -20.85 -0.76
C ASP A 25 -11.03 -21.57 -2.04
N THR A 26 -11.81 -22.55 -2.50
CA THR A 26 -11.54 -23.28 -3.75
C THR A 26 -11.43 -22.34 -4.96
N VAL A 27 -12.37 -21.40 -5.09
CA VAL A 27 -12.34 -20.40 -6.17
C VAL A 27 -11.14 -19.47 -6.02
N ALA A 28 -10.85 -19.00 -4.80
CA ALA A 28 -9.71 -18.14 -4.53
C ALA A 28 -8.38 -18.82 -4.86
N GLN A 29 -8.18 -20.08 -4.48
CA GLN A 29 -6.96 -20.83 -4.82
C GLN A 29 -6.76 -20.97 -6.33
N THR A 30 -7.84 -21.16 -7.08
CA THR A 30 -7.82 -21.22 -8.55
C THR A 30 -7.40 -19.87 -9.14
N LEU A 31 -8.00 -18.77 -8.66
CA LEU A 31 -7.68 -17.42 -9.12
C LEU A 31 -6.26 -16.99 -8.74
N PHE A 32 -5.78 -17.35 -7.54
CA PHE A 32 -4.40 -17.12 -7.12
C PHE A 32 -3.40 -17.85 -8.01
N SER A 33 -3.71 -19.10 -8.39
CA SER A 33 -2.87 -19.86 -9.32
C SER A 33 -2.83 -19.21 -10.70
N SER A 34 -3.97 -18.72 -11.20
CA SER A 34 -4.03 -17.95 -12.46
C SER A 34 -3.22 -16.65 -12.38
N ALA A 35 -3.38 -15.88 -11.30
CA ALA A 35 -2.65 -14.64 -11.06
C ALA A 35 -1.14 -14.87 -10.97
N ALA A 36 -0.70 -15.97 -10.35
CA ALA A 36 0.71 -16.35 -10.29
C ALA A 36 1.29 -16.67 -11.66
N GLN A 37 0.53 -17.37 -12.53
CA GLN A 37 0.96 -17.63 -13.91
C GLN A 37 1.01 -16.35 -14.76
N GLU A 38 0.11 -15.40 -14.52
CA GLU A 38 0.12 -14.10 -15.16
C GLU A 38 1.35 -13.28 -14.72
N GLU A 39 1.62 -13.22 -13.42
CA GLU A 39 2.83 -12.57 -12.87
C GLU A 39 4.11 -13.15 -13.47
N LYS A 40 4.18 -14.48 -13.56
CA LYS A 40 5.31 -15.19 -14.19
C LYS A 40 5.53 -14.71 -15.63
N LYS A 41 4.47 -14.70 -16.44
CA LYS A 41 4.54 -14.27 -17.86
C LYS A 41 4.95 -12.81 -18.00
N LEU A 42 4.36 -11.92 -17.20
CA LEU A 42 4.67 -10.49 -17.24
C LEU A 42 6.10 -10.22 -16.78
N THR A 43 6.57 -10.94 -15.75
CA THR A 43 7.97 -10.85 -15.29
C THR A 43 8.93 -11.26 -16.40
N SER A 44 8.66 -12.37 -17.10
CA SER A 44 9.48 -12.80 -18.23
C SER A 44 9.53 -11.75 -19.33
N LEU A 45 8.37 -11.17 -19.70
CA LEU A 45 8.28 -10.15 -20.75
C LEU A 45 9.05 -8.87 -20.41
N GLU A 46 8.83 -8.33 -19.21
CA GLU A 46 9.43 -7.05 -18.79
C GLU A 46 10.93 -7.12 -18.55
N ASN A 47 11.47 -8.32 -18.33
CA ASN A 47 12.90 -8.56 -18.13
C ASN A 47 13.59 -9.20 -19.35
N ASP A 48 12.90 -9.31 -20.49
CA ASP A 48 13.40 -9.94 -21.73
C ASP A 48 13.95 -11.36 -21.50
N LEU A 49 13.23 -12.16 -20.71
CA LEU A 49 13.55 -13.55 -20.37
C LEU A 49 12.64 -14.52 -21.11
N GLN A 50 13.18 -15.68 -21.51
CA GLN A 50 12.38 -16.75 -22.11
C GLN A 50 11.39 -17.37 -21.10
N ASP A 51 11.86 -17.61 -19.87
CA ASP A 51 11.04 -18.04 -18.75
C ASP A 51 11.69 -17.66 -17.40
N THR A 52 10.88 -17.55 -16.35
CA THR A 52 11.37 -17.32 -14.98
C THR A 52 10.47 -18.00 -13.95
N THR A 53 11.04 -18.36 -12.80
CA THR A 53 10.27 -18.75 -11.60
C THR A 53 10.44 -17.74 -10.47
N ASP A 54 11.26 -16.71 -10.69
CA ASP A 54 11.64 -15.72 -9.71
C ASP A 54 10.89 -14.42 -10.00
N VAL A 55 9.97 -14.06 -9.11
CA VAL A 55 9.08 -12.90 -9.28
C VAL A 55 9.22 -11.89 -8.15
N SER A 56 8.73 -10.68 -8.38
CA SER A 56 8.71 -9.60 -7.39
C SER A 56 7.33 -9.48 -6.78
N VAL A 57 7.26 -9.38 -5.45
CA VAL A 57 5.98 -9.27 -4.72
C VAL A 57 6.01 -8.11 -3.74
N SER A 58 4.87 -7.43 -3.59
CA SER A 58 4.63 -6.52 -2.49
C SER A 58 3.83 -7.20 -1.38
N GLY A 59 4.25 -7.01 -0.14
CA GLY A 59 3.54 -7.54 1.02
C GLY A 59 3.17 -6.48 2.02
N ASP A 60 1.96 -6.61 2.56
CA ASP A 60 1.42 -5.67 3.53
C ASP A 60 0.44 -6.34 4.48
N GLY A 61 0.42 -5.87 5.72
CA GLY A 61 -0.47 -6.31 6.79
C GLY A 61 -1.54 -5.27 7.11
N THR A 62 -2.74 -5.73 7.45
CA THR A 62 -3.83 -4.87 7.89
C THR A 62 -4.64 -5.47 9.02
N TRP A 63 -5.17 -4.62 9.89
CA TRP A 63 -5.79 -5.04 11.16
C TRP A 63 -7.23 -4.59 11.26
N LYS A 64 -8.07 -5.43 11.85
CA LYS A 64 -9.49 -5.13 12.06
C LYS A 64 -9.74 -3.94 12.96
N LYS A 65 -8.97 -3.78 14.05
CA LYS A 65 -8.99 -2.56 14.88
C LYS A 65 -7.75 -1.72 14.60
N ARG A 66 -7.87 -0.39 14.70
CA ARG A 66 -6.69 0.49 14.61
C ARG A 66 -5.75 0.20 15.80
N GLY A 67 -4.46 0.09 15.51
CA GLY A 67 -3.40 -0.15 16.50
C GLY A 67 -3.05 -1.63 16.72
N PHE A 68 -1.93 -1.86 17.40
CA PHE A 68 -1.35 -3.18 17.68
C PHE A 68 -2.13 -4.01 18.73
N ALA A 69 -3.39 -3.68 19.00
CA ALA A 69 -4.27 -4.44 19.90
C ALA A 69 -5.34 -5.24 19.13
N SER A 70 -5.27 -5.27 17.80
CA SER A 70 -6.24 -6.01 16.99
C SER A 70 -6.07 -7.52 17.14
N LEU A 71 -7.19 -8.20 17.36
CA LEU A 71 -7.28 -9.66 17.50
C LEU A 71 -7.24 -10.41 16.15
N TYR A 72 -7.39 -9.67 15.05
CA TYR A 72 -7.36 -10.20 13.68
C TYR A 72 -6.45 -9.35 12.81
N GLY A 73 -5.54 -10.01 12.11
CA GLY A 73 -4.64 -9.44 11.11
C GLY A 73 -4.80 -10.18 9.78
N VAL A 74 -4.79 -9.45 8.67
CA VAL A 74 -4.80 -10.00 7.32
C VAL A 74 -3.53 -9.52 6.63
N SER A 75 -2.75 -10.44 6.09
CA SER A 75 -1.59 -10.15 5.27
C SER A 75 -1.82 -10.65 3.86
N SER A 76 -1.29 -9.91 2.89
CA SER A 76 -1.40 -10.26 1.47
C SER A 76 -0.06 -10.14 0.77
N LEU A 77 0.11 -10.94 -0.29
CA LEU A 77 1.15 -10.78 -1.28
C LEU A 77 0.51 -10.44 -2.63
N ILE A 78 1.01 -9.40 -3.28
CA ILE A 78 0.55 -8.92 -4.58
C ILE A 78 1.72 -8.99 -5.56
N GLY A 79 1.49 -9.54 -6.75
CA GLY A 79 2.47 -9.59 -7.83
C GLY A 79 2.79 -8.18 -8.35
N HIS A 80 4.07 -7.91 -8.60
CA HIS A 80 4.49 -6.57 -9.00
C HIS A 80 3.92 -6.16 -10.35
N TYR A 81 4.05 -7.01 -11.36
CA TYR A 81 3.69 -6.67 -12.73
C TYR A 81 2.20 -6.89 -13.02
N SER A 82 1.64 -8.00 -12.55
CA SER A 82 0.21 -8.30 -12.65
C SER A 82 -0.64 -7.35 -11.81
N GLY A 83 -0.07 -6.85 -10.70
CA GLY A 83 -0.81 -6.08 -9.72
C GLY A 83 -1.90 -6.90 -9.00
N LYS A 84 -1.93 -8.23 -9.16
CA LYS A 84 -2.96 -9.12 -8.60
C LYS A 84 -2.49 -9.76 -7.29
N VAL A 85 -3.45 -10.03 -6.40
CA VAL A 85 -3.22 -10.79 -5.17
C VAL A 85 -2.85 -12.23 -5.51
N LEU A 86 -1.66 -12.64 -5.07
CA LEU A 86 -1.15 -14.00 -5.25
C LEU A 86 -1.45 -14.87 -4.03
N ASP A 87 -1.45 -14.27 -2.83
CA ASP A 87 -1.73 -15.01 -1.62
C ASP A 87 -2.27 -14.13 -0.50
N VAL A 88 -3.08 -14.74 0.37
CA VAL A 88 -3.65 -14.10 1.56
C VAL A 88 -3.51 -15.03 2.75
N PHE A 89 -3.20 -14.44 3.91
CA PHE A 89 -3.15 -15.15 5.17
C PHE A 89 -3.83 -14.33 6.27
N VAL A 90 -4.76 -14.96 6.98
CA VAL A 90 -5.49 -14.32 8.08
C VAL A 90 -5.00 -14.93 9.39
N LYS A 91 -4.36 -14.08 10.20
CA LYS A 91 -4.02 -14.42 11.58
C LYS A 91 -5.19 -14.07 12.48
N SER A 92 -5.64 -15.05 13.24
CA SER A 92 -6.75 -14.94 14.18
C SER A 92 -6.32 -15.34 15.57
N TYR A 93 -7.11 -14.84 16.51
CA TYR A 93 -6.98 -15.09 17.92
C TYR A 93 -8.24 -15.79 18.44
N CYS A 94 -8.10 -16.60 19.50
CA CYS A 94 -9.22 -17.29 20.13
C CYS A 94 -9.62 -16.58 21.44
N LYS A 95 -10.87 -16.08 21.48
CA LYS A 95 -11.42 -15.41 22.66
C LYS A 95 -11.51 -16.35 23.88
N LEU A 96 -11.77 -17.64 23.66
CA LEU A 96 -11.77 -18.63 24.74
C LEU A 96 -10.36 -18.79 25.32
N CYS A 97 -9.32 -18.83 24.47
CA CYS A 97 -7.94 -18.80 24.95
C CYS A 97 -7.63 -17.53 25.76
N GLU A 98 -8.31 -16.40 25.49
CA GLU A 98 -8.17 -15.16 26.28
C GLU A 98 -8.74 -15.27 27.67
N SER A 99 -9.97 -15.76 27.78
CA SER A 99 -10.64 -15.85 29.07
C SER A 99 -9.91 -16.80 30.02
N TRP A 100 -9.17 -17.76 29.46
CA TRP A 100 -8.35 -18.71 30.20
C TRP A 100 -6.91 -18.23 30.48
N LYS A 101 -6.51 -17.02 30.02
CA LYS A 101 -5.16 -16.48 30.30
C LYS A 101 -4.83 -16.37 31.78
N ASN A 102 -5.82 -16.10 32.63
CA ASN A 102 -5.60 -15.96 34.08
C ASN A 102 -5.34 -17.31 34.78
N LYS A 103 -5.48 -18.43 34.06
CA LYS A 103 -5.20 -19.78 34.52
C LYS A 103 -3.96 -20.39 33.84
N LEU A 104 -3.13 -19.57 33.20
CA LEU A 104 -1.85 -20.03 32.64
C LEU A 104 -1.06 -20.77 33.73
N ASP A 105 -0.46 -21.90 33.37
CA ASP A 105 0.36 -22.78 34.23
C ASP A 105 -0.41 -23.61 35.27
N THR A 106 -1.73 -23.78 35.13
CA THR A 106 -2.49 -24.76 35.91
C THR A 106 -2.77 -26.04 35.12
N ALA A 107 -2.85 -27.19 35.81
CA ALA A 107 -3.26 -28.46 35.20
C ALA A 107 -4.66 -28.35 34.54
N GLU A 108 -5.58 -27.57 35.14
CA GLU A 108 -6.90 -27.27 34.55
C GLU A 108 -6.80 -26.58 33.18
N TYR A 109 -5.82 -25.69 33.00
CA TYR A 109 -5.61 -25.01 31.73
C TYR A 109 -5.00 -25.93 30.68
N GLU A 110 -4.07 -26.81 31.07
CA GLU A 110 -3.47 -27.78 30.15
C GLU A 110 -4.53 -28.76 29.62
N GLU A 111 -5.33 -29.35 30.51
CA GLU A 111 -6.44 -30.24 30.14
C GLU A 111 -7.46 -29.52 29.24
N TRP A 112 -7.88 -28.31 29.63
CA TRP A 112 -8.81 -27.51 28.83
C TRP A 112 -8.23 -27.16 27.45
N LYS A 113 -6.94 -26.78 27.38
CA LYS A 113 -6.29 -26.39 26.13
C LYS A 113 -6.16 -27.57 25.18
N GLU A 114 -5.80 -28.75 25.68
CA GLU A 114 -5.76 -29.98 24.90
C GLU A 114 -7.14 -30.32 24.33
N GLU A 115 -8.19 -30.29 25.15
CA GLU A 115 -9.56 -30.54 24.69
C GLU A 115 -10.02 -29.46 23.69
N HIS A 116 -9.74 -28.20 23.96
CA HIS A 116 -10.10 -27.05 23.11
C HIS A 116 -9.45 -27.12 21.72
N ILE A 117 -8.21 -27.62 21.65
CA ILE A 117 -7.51 -27.88 20.38
C ILE A 117 -8.07 -29.15 19.72
N LYS A 118 -8.22 -30.24 20.47
CA LYS A 118 -8.69 -31.54 19.96
C LYS A 118 -10.10 -31.49 19.39
N THR A 119 -10.97 -30.68 19.98
CA THR A 119 -12.35 -30.45 19.52
C THR A 119 -12.45 -29.40 18.41
N ASN A 120 -11.32 -28.88 17.91
CA ASN A 120 -11.23 -27.86 16.87
C ASN A 120 -11.99 -26.56 17.20
N GLN A 121 -12.11 -26.25 18.49
CA GLN A 121 -12.76 -25.03 18.99
C GLN A 121 -11.78 -23.84 19.02
N CYS A 122 -10.47 -24.11 18.97
CA CYS A 122 -9.44 -23.08 18.96
C CYS A 122 -9.33 -22.42 17.59
N THR A 123 -9.62 -21.12 17.53
CA THR A 123 -9.44 -20.29 16.32
C THR A 123 -8.12 -19.53 16.30
N ALA A 124 -7.25 -19.72 17.29
CA ALA A 124 -5.96 -19.03 17.38
C ALA A 124 -4.93 -19.72 16.48
N ASN A 125 -4.31 -18.96 15.58
CA ASN A 125 -3.21 -19.45 14.73
C ASN A 125 -1.95 -18.55 14.84
N HIS A 126 -1.89 -17.73 15.89
CA HIS A 126 -0.78 -16.83 16.20
C HIS A 126 -0.46 -16.87 17.69
N ILE A 127 0.82 -16.88 18.02
CA ILE A 127 1.34 -16.72 19.38
C ILE A 127 2.30 -15.53 19.39
N GLY A 128 2.10 -14.61 20.33
CA GLY A 128 2.94 -13.42 20.50
C GLY A 128 2.28 -12.10 20.06
N PRO A 129 3.06 -11.00 20.00
CA PRO A 129 2.53 -9.67 19.70
C PRO A 129 1.86 -9.59 18.32
N SER A 130 0.82 -8.78 18.20
CA SER A 130 0.10 -8.54 16.93
C SER A 130 1.00 -8.01 15.81
N GLY A 131 2.05 -7.25 16.15
CA GLY A 131 3.03 -6.76 15.18
C GLY A 131 3.86 -7.88 14.52
N ASN A 132 3.91 -9.08 15.12
CA ASN A 132 4.56 -10.25 14.52
C ASN A 132 3.59 -11.08 13.65
N MET A 133 2.30 -10.75 13.64
CA MET A 133 1.33 -11.44 12.79
C MET A 133 1.67 -11.26 11.32
N GLU A 134 2.06 -10.06 10.90
CA GLU A 134 2.46 -9.82 9.51
C GLU A 134 3.72 -10.61 9.16
N VAL A 135 4.78 -10.49 9.97
CA VAL A 135 6.05 -11.20 9.75
C VAL A 135 5.82 -12.70 9.57
N SER A 136 5.11 -13.33 10.51
CA SER A 136 4.83 -14.77 10.44
C SER A 136 3.95 -15.14 9.26
N SER A 137 2.95 -14.32 8.92
CA SER A 137 2.07 -14.56 7.77
C SER A 137 2.82 -14.51 6.45
N ILE A 138 3.66 -13.50 6.27
CA ILE A 138 4.48 -13.34 5.06
C ILE A 138 5.46 -14.51 4.94
N ILE A 139 6.12 -14.92 6.03
CA ILE A 139 7.01 -16.10 6.03
C ILE A 139 6.25 -17.36 5.58
N GLU A 140 5.04 -17.60 6.10
CA GLU A 140 4.25 -18.78 5.71
C GLU A 140 3.82 -18.75 4.24
N MET A 141 3.44 -17.57 3.72
CA MET A 141 3.12 -17.42 2.29
C MET A 141 4.36 -17.63 1.39
N PHE A 142 5.54 -17.19 1.83
CA PHE A 142 6.80 -17.46 1.12
C PHE A 142 7.13 -18.96 1.12
N LYS A 143 7.05 -19.64 2.27
CA LYS A 143 7.33 -21.09 2.37
C LYS A 143 6.45 -21.95 1.47
N ARG A 144 5.17 -21.61 1.34
CA ARG A 144 4.23 -22.39 0.51
C ARG A 144 4.20 -22.01 -0.97
N SER A 145 4.87 -20.93 -1.37
CA SER A 145 4.82 -20.39 -2.73
C SER A 145 5.28 -21.37 -3.82
N ILE A 146 6.34 -22.14 -3.59
CA ILE A 146 6.82 -23.14 -4.55
C ILE A 146 5.78 -24.24 -4.75
N VAL A 147 5.25 -24.80 -3.66
CA VAL A 147 4.26 -25.88 -3.72
C VAL A 147 2.96 -25.39 -4.35
N LYS A 148 2.55 -24.16 -4.01
CA LYS A 148 1.26 -23.59 -4.42
C LYS A 148 1.28 -23.06 -5.86
N HIS A 149 2.38 -22.47 -6.29
CA HIS A 149 2.43 -21.71 -7.55
C HIS A 149 3.64 -22.05 -8.43
N GLY A 150 4.63 -22.79 -7.93
CA GLY A 150 5.89 -23.03 -8.63
C GLY A 150 6.78 -21.78 -8.73
N LEU A 151 6.58 -20.80 -7.84
CA LEU A 151 7.30 -19.52 -7.85
C LEU A 151 8.16 -19.35 -6.60
N ARG A 152 9.26 -18.62 -6.75
CA ARG A 152 10.05 -18.04 -5.66
C ARG A 152 9.92 -16.52 -5.71
N TYR A 153 9.78 -15.91 -4.55
CA TYR A 153 9.66 -14.47 -4.41
C TYR A 153 11.04 -13.87 -4.18
N MET A 154 11.67 -13.40 -5.26
CA MET A 154 13.03 -12.87 -5.25
C MET A 154 13.10 -11.47 -4.64
N ASN A 155 12.21 -10.57 -5.03
CA ASN A 155 12.15 -9.21 -4.48
C ASN A 155 10.93 -9.08 -3.57
N TYR A 156 11.16 -8.63 -2.34
CA TYR A 156 10.11 -8.25 -1.39
C TYR A 156 10.02 -6.73 -1.28
N ILE A 157 8.88 -6.18 -1.71
CA ILE A 157 8.56 -4.76 -1.65
C ILE A 157 7.72 -4.51 -0.38
N GLY A 158 8.24 -3.69 0.54
CA GLY A 158 7.55 -3.38 1.80
C GLY A 158 7.71 -1.91 2.22
N ASP A 159 6.87 -1.47 3.17
CA ASP A 159 6.95 -0.13 3.75
C ASP A 159 7.98 -0.10 4.88
N GLY A 160 9.25 0.22 4.59
CA GLY A 160 10.23 0.50 5.65
C GLY A 160 10.42 -0.64 6.66
N ASP A 161 9.80 -1.81 6.42
CA ASP A 161 9.46 -2.74 7.48
C ASP A 161 10.62 -3.69 7.64
N SER A 162 11.48 -3.30 8.57
CA SER A 162 12.73 -4.01 8.84
C SER A 162 12.45 -5.38 9.43
N LYS A 163 11.33 -5.58 10.12
CA LYS A 163 11.02 -6.83 10.83
C LYS A 163 10.59 -7.95 9.88
N THR A 164 9.70 -7.68 8.93
CA THR A 164 9.24 -8.68 7.96
C THR A 164 10.40 -9.18 7.11
N TYR A 165 11.20 -8.27 6.58
CA TYR A 165 12.40 -8.64 5.81
C TYR A 165 13.44 -9.40 6.65
N SER A 166 13.73 -8.94 7.87
CA SER A 166 14.65 -9.67 8.77
C SER A 166 14.11 -11.06 9.12
N GLY A 167 12.80 -11.22 9.24
CA GLY A 167 12.15 -12.52 9.45
C GLY A 167 12.32 -13.45 8.25
N LEU A 168 12.16 -12.92 7.03
CA LEU A 168 12.38 -13.69 5.80
C LEU A 168 13.84 -14.16 5.66
N LEU A 169 14.81 -13.28 5.93
CA LEU A 169 16.23 -13.65 5.90
C LEU A 169 16.59 -14.75 6.89
N LYS A 170 15.97 -14.75 8.07
CA LYS A 170 16.18 -15.80 9.09
C LYS A 170 15.47 -17.10 8.74
N ALA A 171 14.30 -17.01 8.11
CA ALA A 171 13.49 -18.17 7.78
C ALA A 171 14.00 -18.95 6.57
N GLN A 172 14.80 -18.31 5.69
CA GLN A 172 15.38 -18.88 4.47
C GLN A 172 14.39 -19.80 3.74
N PRO A 173 13.21 -19.28 3.32
CA PRO A 173 12.13 -20.11 2.80
C PRO A 173 12.48 -20.88 1.52
N TYR A 174 13.59 -20.52 0.87
CA TYR A 174 14.08 -21.08 -0.38
C TYR A 174 15.48 -21.70 -0.26
N GLY A 175 15.98 -21.91 0.97
CA GLY A 175 17.32 -22.43 1.23
C GLY A 175 18.39 -21.33 1.39
N GLU A 176 19.61 -21.74 1.75
CA GLU A 176 20.73 -20.83 2.02
C GLU A 176 21.28 -20.15 0.76
N ASP A 177 21.17 -20.82 -0.39
CA ASP A 177 21.69 -20.35 -1.68
C ASP A 177 20.82 -19.26 -2.34
N PHE A 178 19.63 -18.97 -1.79
CA PHE A 178 18.70 -18.02 -2.36
C PHE A 178 18.48 -16.81 -1.44
N VAL A 179 18.94 -15.65 -1.91
CA VAL A 179 18.82 -14.39 -1.16
C VAL A 179 17.61 -13.59 -1.63
N ILE A 180 16.72 -13.28 -0.69
CA ILE A 180 15.59 -12.38 -0.93
C ILE A 180 16.09 -10.93 -0.88
N ASN A 181 15.79 -10.16 -1.92
CA ASN A 181 16.15 -8.77 -2.05
C ASN A 181 15.06 -7.86 -1.49
N LYS A 182 15.44 -6.90 -0.64
CA LYS A 182 14.51 -5.88 -0.16
C LYS A 182 14.38 -4.75 -1.18
N LYS A 183 13.15 -4.36 -1.49
CA LYS A 183 12.82 -3.13 -2.21
C LYS A 183 11.96 -2.22 -1.34
N GLU A 184 12.11 -0.92 -1.50
CA GLU A 184 11.44 0.10 -0.68
C GLU A 184 10.35 0.80 -1.47
N CYS A 185 9.20 1.01 -0.82
CA CYS A 185 8.14 1.85 -1.37
C CYS A 185 8.59 3.32 -1.42
N VAL A 186 8.63 3.92 -2.62
CA VAL A 186 9.06 5.32 -2.81
C VAL A 186 8.17 6.29 -2.05
N GLY A 187 6.86 6.00 -1.96
CA GLY A 187 5.92 6.81 -1.17
C GLY A 187 6.29 6.86 0.32
N HIS A 188 6.79 5.76 0.88
CA HIS A 188 7.21 5.70 2.27
C HIS A 188 8.58 6.32 2.52
N VAL A 189 9.51 6.10 1.61
CA VAL A 189 10.80 6.80 1.62
C VAL A 189 10.59 8.32 1.50
N GLN A 190 9.62 8.76 0.70
CA GLN A 190 9.17 10.15 0.64
C GLN A 190 8.60 10.64 1.99
N LYS A 191 7.68 9.91 2.64
CA LYS A 191 7.14 10.29 3.96
C LYS A 191 8.24 10.39 5.05
N ARG A 192 9.31 9.59 4.94
CA ARG A 192 10.47 9.63 5.85
C ARG A 192 11.21 10.97 5.78
N MET A 193 11.35 11.55 4.58
CA MET A 193 11.91 12.89 4.38
C MET A 193 11.10 13.94 5.16
N GLY A 194 9.78 13.99 4.94
CA GLY A 194 8.91 14.95 5.63
C GLY A 194 8.94 14.80 7.16
N THR A 195 9.00 13.56 7.66
CA THR A 195 9.08 13.29 9.10
C THR A 195 10.36 13.84 9.74
N ARG A 196 11.50 13.77 9.03
CA ARG A 196 12.78 14.28 9.55
C ARG A 196 12.89 15.80 9.46
N LEU A 197 12.11 16.43 8.60
CA LEU A 197 12.08 17.88 8.42
C LEU A 197 11.08 18.61 9.35
N ARG A 198 10.43 17.91 10.30
CA ARG A 198 9.36 18.45 11.17
C ARG A 198 9.70 19.72 11.97
N LYS A 199 10.97 20.10 12.08
CA LYS A 199 11.40 21.37 12.70
C LYS A 199 11.30 22.59 11.75
N LEU A 200 10.95 22.38 10.49
CA LEU A 200 10.74 23.43 9.49
C LEU A 200 9.26 23.81 9.36
N THR A 201 8.98 24.84 8.56
CA THR A 201 7.59 25.24 8.25
C THR A 201 6.89 24.18 7.39
N SER A 202 5.59 23.97 7.61
CA SER A 202 4.77 22.97 6.90
C SER A 202 4.90 23.10 5.37
N LYS A 203 4.78 24.32 4.84
CA LYS A 203 4.89 24.61 3.40
C LYS A 203 6.24 24.18 2.81
N LEU A 204 7.33 24.37 3.54
CA LEU A 204 8.67 23.96 3.09
C LEU A 204 8.82 22.44 3.17
N ILE A 205 8.33 21.82 4.25
CA ILE A 205 8.31 20.35 4.41
C ILE A 205 7.59 19.70 3.24
N ASP A 206 6.39 20.16 2.91
CA ASP A 206 5.58 19.61 1.81
C ASP A 206 6.33 19.72 0.48
N LYS A 207 6.91 20.89 0.20
CA LYS A 207 7.65 21.15 -1.04
C LYS A 207 8.87 20.24 -1.18
N LEU A 208 9.71 20.18 -0.16
CA LEU A 208 10.92 19.34 -0.17
C LEU A 208 10.60 17.85 -0.21
N THR A 209 9.55 17.43 0.50
CA THR A 209 9.07 16.05 0.49
C THR A 209 8.61 15.64 -0.91
N VAL A 210 7.81 16.48 -1.58
CA VAL A 210 7.36 16.22 -2.95
C VAL A 210 8.55 16.15 -3.91
N TYR A 211 9.50 17.09 -3.82
CA TYR A 211 10.67 17.09 -4.70
C TYR A 211 11.56 15.88 -4.50
N TYR A 212 11.79 15.47 -3.25
CA TYR A 212 12.54 14.26 -2.95
C TYR A 212 11.87 13.01 -3.56
N GLY A 213 10.55 12.86 -3.41
CA GLY A 213 9.82 11.76 -4.04
C GLY A 213 9.85 11.79 -5.57
N LEU A 214 9.81 12.99 -6.18
CA LEU A 214 9.94 13.15 -7.63
C LEU A 214 11.35 12.82 -8.13
N ALA A 215 12.39 13.19 -7.37
CA ALA A 215 13.78 12.89 -7.70
C ALA A 215 14.01 11.37 -7.81
N ILE A 216 13.42 10.59 -6.91
CA ILE A 216 13.46 9.12 -6.96
C ILE A 216 12.65 8.59 -8.14
N ARG A 217 11.36 8.94 -8.24
CA ARG A 217 10.46 8.37 -9.28
C ARG A 217 10.92 8.66 -10.71
N ARG A 218 11.49 9.84 -10.97
CA ARG A 218 11.94 10.23 -12.31
C ARG A 218 13.29 9.65 -12.71
N ASN A 219 14.02 9.09 -11.75
CA ASN A 219 15.36 8.54 -11.96
C ASN A 219 15.45 7.11 -11.40
N CYS A 220 14.32 6.38 -11.34
CA CYS A 220 14.22 5.09 -10.65
C CYS A 220 15.07 3.97 -11.27
N GLU A 221 15.73 4.22 -12.39
CA GLU A 221 16.66 3.29 -13.06
C GLU A 221 18.12 3.50 -12.64
N SER A 222 18.46 4.59 -11.95
CA SER A 222 19.86 4.94 -11.63
C SER A 222 20.02 5.59 -10.28
N VAL A 223 20.77 4.93 -9.40
CA VAL A 223 21.15 5.44 -8.06
C VAL A 223 21.89 6.77 -8.15
N GLU A 224 22.83 6.89 -9.08
CA GLU A 224 23.60 8.12 -9.29
C GLU A 224 22.69 9.29 -9.68
N LYS A 225 21.80 9.09 -10.67
CA LYS A 225 20.84 10.13 -11.09
C LYS A 225 19.86 10.49 -9.97
N MET A 226 19.40 9.52 -9.18
CA MET A 226 18.57 9.79 -7.99
C MET A 226 19.31 10.67 -6.99
N LYS A 227 20.56 10.32 -6.66
CA LYS A 227 21.41 11.04 -5.72
C LYS A 227 21.64 12.48 -6.17
N ASP A 228 21.98 12.67 -7.44
CA ASP A 228 22.17 13.99 -8.03
C ASP A 228 20.89 14.82 -8.01
N ALA A 229 19.75 14.24 -8.41
CA ALA A 229 18.47 14.93 -8.38
C ALA A 229 18.01 15.30 -6.95
N ILE A 230 18.29 14.45 -5.97
CA ILE A 230 18.03 14.74 -4.54
C ILE A 230 18.90 15.93 -4.11
N TRP A 231 20.21 15.86 -4.33
CA TRP A 231 21.14 16.92 -3.93
C TRP A 231 20.92 18.23 -4.69
N ALA A 232 20.43 18.18 -5.93
CA ALA A 232 20.06 19.37 -6.70
C ALA A 232 19.10 20.27 -5.92
N THR A 233 18.13 19.69 -5.19
CA THR A 233 17.18 20.48 -4.40
C THR A 233 17.85 21.16 -3.21
N TYR A 234 18.76 20.49 -2.50
CA TYR A 234 19.53 21.09 -1.42
C TYR A 234 20.38 22.26 -1.92
N TYR A 235 21.14 22.05 -2.99
CA TYR A 235 22.02 23.08 -3.55
C TYR A 235 21.23 24.26 -4.12
N HIS A 236 20.10 24.01 -4.78
CA HIS A 236 19.20 25.05 -5.24
C HIS A 236 18.78 25.98 -4.09
N TYR A 237 18.32 25.42 -2.96
CA TYR A 237 17.91 26.25 -1.82
C TYR A 237 19.06 26.93 -1.05
N SER A 238 20.31 26.55 -1.32
CA SER A 238 21.53 27.23 -0.82
C SER A 238 22.14 28.23 -1.81
N SER A 239 21.57 28.34 -3.01
CA SER A 239 22.10 29.15 -4.10
C SER A 239 21.77 30.63 -3.90
N THR A 240 22.73 31.51 -4.23
CA THR A 240 22.55 32.98 -4.23
C THR A 240 23.00 33.54 -5.57
N ASP A 241 22.64 34.79 -5.89
CA ASP A 241 23.16 35.46 -7.09
C ASP A 241 24.70 35.55 -7.09
N LYS A 242 25.32 35.71 -5.91
CA LYS A 242 26.78 35.79 -5.74
C LYS A 242 27.47 34.43 -5.82
N LYS A 243 26.78 33.37 -5.40
CA LYS A 243 27.27 31.99 -5.34
C LYS A 243 26.19 31.06 -5.89
N PRO A 244 26.07 30.96 -7.24
CA PRO A 244 25.08 30.09 -7.87
C PRO A 244 25.44 28.62 -7.63
N GLN A 245 24.47 27.79 -7.24
CA GLN A 245 24.67 26.37 -6.94
C GLN A 245 23.65 25.50 -7.69
N HIS A 246 23.65 25.60 -9.03
CA HIS A 246 22.66 24.95 -9.89
C HIS A 246 23.21 23.78 -10.72
N ASP A 247 24.47 23.39 -10.51
CA ASP A 247 25.16 22.39 -11.37
C ASP A 247 24.48 21.03 -11.43
N LYS A 248 23.85 20.62 -10.32
CA LYS A 248 23.11 19.35 -10.21
C LYS A 248 21.66 19.46 -10.71
N CYS A 249 21.16 20.66 -10.97
CA CYS A 249 19.83 20.81 -11.56
C CYS A 249 19.84 20.28 -13.01
N PRO A 250 18.71 19.74 -13.52
CA PRO A 250 18.60 19.34 -14.91
C PRO A 250 18.97 20.51 -15.84
N LYS A 251 19.76 20.24 -16.88
CA LYS A 251 20.17 21.24 -17.86
C LYS A 251 19.11 21.38 -18.95
N GLY A 252 19.12 22.52 -19.65
CA GLY A 252 18.29 22.75 -20.82
C GLY A 252 17.05 23.62 -20.58
N PRO A 253 16.35 23.99 -21.66
CA PRO A 253 15.22 24.92 -21.62
C PRO A 253 14.00 24.35 -20.88
N ASP A 254 13.87 23.03 -20.81
CA ASP A 254 12.77 22.35 -20.09
C ASP A 254 13.08 22.10 -18.61
N SER A 255 14.21 22.63 -18.11
CA SER A 255 14.56 22.50 -16.70
C SER A 255 13.54 23.18 -15.80
N TRP A 256 13.20 22.54 -14.69
CA TRP A 256 12.44 23.21 -13.63
C TRP A 256 13.25 24.34 -12.96
N CYS A 257 14.58 24.31 -13.05
CA CYS A 257 15.46 25.33 -12.50
C CYS A 257 15.55 26.54 -13.44
N ALA A 258 15.08 27.70 -12.96
CA ALA A 258 15.07 28.93 -13.75
C ALA A 258 16.48 29.38 -14.17
N TRP A 259 17.49 29.16 -13.33
CA TRP A 259 18.88 29.46 -13.67
C TRP A 259 19.39 28.58 -14.81
N GLN A 260 19.09 27.28 -14.79
CA GLN A 260 19.48 26.37 -15.88
C GLN A 260 18.76 26.69 -17.20
N ARG A 261 17.50 27.13 -17.13
CA ARG A 261 16.81 27.64 -18.33
C ARG A 261 17.49 28.89 -18.89
N ALA A 262 17.80 29.86 -18.03
CA ALA A 262 18.49 31.08 -18.43
C ALA A 262 19.89 30.79 -19.01
N SER A 263 20.60 29.80 -18.46
CA SER A 263 21.86 29.30 -19.01
C SER A 263 21.69 28.69 -20.39
N ALA A 264 20.61 27.94 -20.63
CA ALA A 264 20.34 27.32 -21.93
C ALA A 264 19.88 28.34 -22.98
N THR A 265 19.21 29.42 -22.58
CA THR A 265 18.72 30.49 -23.47
C THR A 265 19.66 31.69 -23.59
N ASN A 266 20.87 31.61 -23.03
CA ASN A 266 21.86 32.70 -23.01
C ASN A 266 21.34 34.02 -22.36
N THR A 267 20.46 33.92 -21.36
CA THR A 267 19.89 35.06 -20.63
C THR A 267 20.37 35.15 -19.17
N LEU A 268 21.50 34.52 -18.84
CA LEU A 268 22.06 34.56 -17.47
C LEU A 268 22.40 35.97 -16.98
N SER A 269 22.77 36.89 -17.87
CA SER A 269 23.12 38.26 -17.51
C SER A 269 21.97 39.04 -16.86
N SER A 270 20.73 38.68 -17.18
CA SER A 270 19.51 39.29 -16.60
C SER A 270 18.85 38.43 -15.53
N PHE A 271 19.41 37.25 -15.22
CA PHE A 271 18.84 36.34 -14.23
C PHE A 271 19.02 36.89 -12.81
N LYS A 272 17.97 36.79 -12.00
CA LYS A 272 18.00 37.00 -10.55
C LYS A 272 17.21 35.90 -9.86
N HIS A 273 17.65 35.48 -8.68
CA HIS A 273 16.91 34.50 -7.89
C HIS A 273 15.55 35.08 -7.46
N GLU A 274 14.47 34.36 -7.78
CA GLU A 274 13.09 34.73 -7.41
C GLU A 274 12.72 34.32 -5.97
N TYR A 275 13.63 33.66 -5.27
CA TYR A 275 13.41 33.15 -3.91
C TYR A 275 14.54 33.55 -2.97
N THR A 276 14.19 33.69 -1.70
CA THR A 276 15.17 33.85 -0.62
C THR A 276 15.82 32.50 -0.33
N PRO A 277 17.17 32.43 -0.35
CA PRO A 277 17.92 31.23 0.05
C PRO A 277 17.61 30.87 1.51
N LEU A 278 17.73 29.58 1.85
CA LEU A 278 17.56 29.15 3.24
C LEU A 278 18.72 29.67 4.11
N PRO A 279 18.47 30.05 5.37
CA PRO A 279 19.54 30.42 6.30
C PRO A 279 20.56 29.30 6.50
N ASP A 280 21.82 29.64 6.72
CA ASP A 280 22.90 28.67 6.88
C ASP A 280 22.65 27.67 8.01
N GLU A 281 22.08 28.13 9.14
CA GLU A 281 21.70 27.26 10.26
C GLU A 281 20.68 26.17 9.84
N VAL A 282 19.73 26.52 8.97
CA VAL A 282 18.73 25.59 8.44
C VAL A 282 19.39 24.60 7.48
N LEU A 283 20.29 25.08 6.61
CA LEU A 283 21.03 24.21 5.68
C LEU A 283 21.92 23.22 6.44
N ILE A 284 22.63 23.67 7.46
CA ILE A 284 23.45 22.83 8.35
C ILE A 284 22.58 21.76 9.02
N ALA A 285 21.39 22.11 9.51
CA ALA A 285 20.47 21.15 10.11
C ALA A 285 19.88 20.15 9.09
N MET A 286 19.69 20.57 7.83
CA MET A 286 19.14 19.73 6.77
C MET A 286 20.17 18.77 6.16
N LYS A 287 21.44 19.17 6.08
CA LYS A 287 22.48 18.40 5.39
C LYS A 287 22.58 16.93 5.86
N PRO A 288 22.58 16.60 7.16
CA PRO A 288 22.62 15.20 7.62
C PRO A 288 21.40 14.38 7.18
N ILE A 289 20.24 15.03 7.00
CA ILE A 289 19.02 14.36 6.51
C ILE A 289 19.20 13.98 5.04
N TYR A 290 19.73 14.89 4.21
CA TYR A 290 20.04 14.62 2.81
C TYR A 290 21.11 13.54 2.66
N GLU A 291 22.19 13.61 3.43
CA GLU A 291 23.24 12.58 3.46
C GLU A 291 22.66 11.20 3.79
N ASN A 292 21.80 11.11 4.82
CA ASN A 292 21.23 9.83 5.21
C ASN A 292 20.18 9.29 4.22
N LEU A 293 19.40 10.17 3.58
CA LEU A 293 18.36 9.80 2.62
C LEU A 293 18.84 9.72 1.17
N SER A 294 20.14 9.95 0.93
CA SER A 294 20.79 9.75 -0.38
C SER A 294 21.90 8.70 -0.34
N LYS A 295 21.91 7.87 0.72
CA LYS A 295 22.79 6.70 0.84
C LYS A 295 22.49 5.68 -0.25
N ASP A 296 23.56 5.11 -0.82
CA ASP A 296 23.45 4.19 -1.94
C ASP A 296 22.63 2.95 -1.55
N GLU A 297 22.79 2.42 -0.32
CA GLU A 297 22.03 1.25 0.14
C GLU A 297 20.51 1.51 0.23
N LEU A 298 20.10 2.76 0.44
CA LEU A 298 18.68 3.14 0.42
C LEU A 298 18.19 3.28 -1.02
N LEU A 299 18.96 3.97 -1.86
CA LEU A 299 18.59 4.28 -3.24
C LEU A 299 18.58 3.02 -4.13
N GLU A 300 19.47 2.06 -3.89
CA GLU A 300 19.46 0.74 -4.54
C GLU A 300 18.14 -0.02 -4.32
N ARG A 301 17.55 0.15 -3.13
CA ARG A 301 16.23 -0.43 -2.81
C ARG A 301 15.07 0.34 -3.42
N CYS A 302 15.30 1.59 -3.83
CA CYS A 302 14.33 2.41 -4.57
C CYS A 302 14.43 2.24 -6.10
N VAL A 303 15.46 1.55 -6.60
CA VAL A 303 15.56 1.20 -8.04
C VAL A 303 14.35 0.37 -8.45
N GLY A 304 13.67 0.78 -9.52
CA GLY A 304 12.38 0.24 -9.97
C GLY A 304 11.17 1.08 -9.56
N GLY A 305 11.32 2.03 -8.62
CA GLY A 305 10.29 3.02 -8.34
C GLY A 305 9.02 2.46 -7.67
N PHE A 306 9.14 1.35 -6.94
CA PHE A 306 8.02 0.57 -6.43
C PHE A 306 7.06 1.37 -5.50
N THR A 307 5.78 0.99 -5.52
CA THR A 307 4.73 1.56 -4.67
C THR A 307 3.88 0.46 -4.02
N LEU A 308 3.10 0.82 -3.00
CA LEU A 308 2.19 -0.09 -2.30
C LEU A 308 0.71 0.31 -2.46
N ASN A 309 0.40 1.06 -3.53
CA ASN A 309 -0.96 1.56 -3.76
C ASN A 309 -1.97 0.41 -3.90
N ASN A 310 -1.56 -0.70 -4.52
CA ASN A 310 -2.39 -1.91 -4.65
C ASN A 310 -2.68 -2.53 -3.29
N ASN A 311 -1.69 -2.61 -2.40
CA ASN A 311 -1.88 -3.10 -1.04
C ASN A 311 -2.85 -2.21 -0.24
N GLU A 312 -2.68 -0.88 -0.31
CA GLU A 312 -3.59 0.07 0.35
C GLU A 312 -5.03 -0.06 -0.20
N SER A 313 -5.19 -0.22 -1.52
CA SER A 313 -6.49 -0.42 -2.17
C SER A 313 -7.14 -1.74 -1.77
N PHE A 314 -6.38 -2.84 -1.79
CA PHE A 314 -6.85 -4.16 -1.38
C PHE A 314 -7.28 -4.18 0.10
N ASN A 315 -6.46 -3.59 0.98
CA ASN A 315 -6.78 -3.46 2.40
C ASN A 315 -8.11 -2.72 2.61
N GLN A 316 -8.36 -1.62 1.87
CA GLN A 316 -9.63 -0.91 1.95
C GLN A 316 -10.81 -1.79 1.50
N LEU A 317 -10.63 -2.62 0.48
CA LEU A 317 -11.67 -3.52 -0.02
C LEU A 317 -12.07 -4.56 1.04
N ILE A 318 -11.11 -5.19 1.72
CA ILE A 318 -11.39 -6.14 2.82
C ILE A 318 -12.30 -5.49 3.85
N TRP A 319 -11.93 -4.29 4.32
CA TRP A 319 -12.66 -3.61 5.38
C TRP A 319 -13.93 -2.91 4.90
N LYS A 320 -14.16 -2.81 3.58
CA LYS A 320 -15.47 -2.46 3.02
C LYS A 320 -16.45 -3.62 3.13
N ILE A 321 -15.98 -4.87 2.98
CA ILE A 321 -16.79 -6.09 3.12
C ILE A 321 -17.03 -6.42 4.59
N THR A 322 -16.00 -6.31 5.44
CA THR A 322 -16.14 -6.50 6.90
C THR A 322 -15.74 -5.22 7.65
N PRO A 323 -16.66 -4.25 7.81
CA PRO A 323 -16.36 -2.98 8.46
C PRO A 323 -15.69 -3.13 9.83
N LYS A 324 -14.63 -2.35 10.06
CA LYS A 324 -13.83 -2.36 11.30
C LYS A 324 -14.66 -2.07 12.56
N ILE A 325 -15.77 -1.36 12.39
CA ILE A 325 -16.71 -0.99 13.47
C ILE A 325 -17.63 -2.15 13.89
N LEU A 326 -17.77 -3.20 13.07
CA LEU A 326 -18.66 -4.32 13.36
C LEU A 326 -17.89 -5.52 13.94
N PRO A 327 -18.45 -6.23 14.94
CA PRO A 327 -17.89 -7.48 15.40
C PRO A 327 -17.96 -8.52 14.27
N ALA A 328 -16.92 -9.34 14.16
CA ALA A 328 -16.93 -10.52 13.28
C ALA A 328 -15.86 -11.49 13.75
N GLY A 329 -16.15 -12.79 13.65
CA GLY A 329 -15.22 -13.86 13.98
C GLY A 329 -14.18 -14.11 12.88
N SER A 330 -13.21 -14.98 13.18
CA SER A 330 -12.10 -15.35 12.27
C SER A 330 -12.59 -15.83 10.90
N LYS A 331 -13.60 -16.71 10.87
CA LYS A 331 -14.13 -17.29 9.64
C LYS A 331 -14.75 -16.22 8.72
N ILE A 332 -15.43 -15.22 9.29
CA ILE A 332 -15.99 -14.10 8.51
C ILE A 332 -14.88 -13.19 7.98
N VAL A 333 -13.84 -12.92 8.77
CA VAL A 333 -12.68 -12.15 8.29
C VAL A 333 -11.95 -12.90 7.16
N ASN A 334 -11.83 -14.22 7.27
CA ASN A 334 -11.30 -15.07 6.20
C ASN A 334 -12.13 -14.99 4.92
N ILE A 335 -13.45 -15.17 5.02
CA ILE A 335 -14.35 -15.04 3.87
C ILE A 335 -14.21 -13.66 3.24
N ALA A 336 -14.23 -12.59 4.04
CA ALA A 336 -14.10 -11.22 3.52
C ALA A 336 -12.76 -11.00 2.81
N ALA A 337 -11.66 -11.55 3.35
CA ALA A 337 -10.35 -11.42 2.75
C ALA A 337 -10.23 -12.18 1.41
N LEU A 338 -10.79 -13.39 1.32
CA LEU A 338 -10.80 -14.17 0.08
C LEU A 338 -11.72 -13.55 -0.97
N VAL A 339 -12.94 -13.12 -0.61
CA VAL A 339 -13.84 -12.42 -1.53
C VAL A 339 -13.22 -11.12 -2.03
N ALA A 340 -12.59 -10.35 -1.14
CA ALA A 340 -11.85 -9.15 -1.54
C ALA A 340 -10.74 -9.50 -2.54
N ALA A 341 -10.01 -10.59 -2.33
CA ALA A 341 -8.90 -10.96 -3.20
C ALA A 341 -9.39 -11.41 -4.59
N CYS A 342 -10.44 -12.23 -4.65
CA CYS A 342 -11.06 -12.64 -5.91
C CYS A 342 -11.59 -11.42 -6.68
N THR A 343 -12.31 -10.53 -6.01
CA THR A 343 -12.91 -9.33 -6.64
C THR A 343 -11.86 -8.27 -6.99
N PHE A 344 -10.76 -8.20 -6.26
CA PHE A 344 -9.63 -7.34 -6.61
C PHE A 344 -8.94 -7.82 -7.89
N ASN A 345 -8.75 -9.14 -8.04
CA ASN A 345 -8.07 -9.72 -9.20
C ASN A 345 -8.91 -9.69 -10.48
N GLU A 346 -10.19 -10.07 -10.39
CA GLU A 346 -11.03 -10.33 -11.58
C GLU A 346 -12.27 -9.41 -11.66
N GLY A 347 -12.42 -8.47 -10.72
CA GLY A 347 -13.58 -7.59 -10.67
C GLY A 347 -14.85 -8.28 -10.16
N THR A 348 -16.00 -7.73 -10.52
CA THR A 348 -17.32 -8.26 -10.13
C THR A 348 -17.57 -9.65 -10.72
N SER A 349 -16.93 -9.99 -11.84
CA SER A 349 -17.00 -11.32 -12.45
C SER A 349 -16.58 -12.47 -11.49
N ALA A 350 -15.67 -12.22 -10.54
CA ALA A 350 -15.29 -13.20 -9.52
C ALA A 350 -16.46 -13.63 -8.63
N LEU A 351 -17.43 -12.76 -8.38
CA LEU A 351 -18.62 -13.11 -7.60
C LEU A 351 -19.48 -14.14 -8.34
N LEU A 352 -19.51 -14.09 -9.67
CA LEU A 352 -20.20 -15.09 -10.48
C LEU A 352 -19.52 -16.46 -10.38
N LEU A 353 -18.18 -16.51 -10.36
CA LEU A 353 -17.44 -17.76 -10.14
C LEU A 353 -17.75 -18.38 -8.77
N ILE A 354 -17.79 -17.54 -7.73
CA ILE A 354 -18.17 -17.98 -6.38
C ILE A 354 -19.61 -18.50 -6.36
N MET A 355 -20.56 -17.75 -6.93
CA MET A 355 -21.96 -18.16 -6.97
C MET A 355 -22.15 -19.47 -7.75
N HIS A 356 -21.44 -19.63 -8.87
CA HIS A 356 -21.46 -20.86 -9.64
C HIS A 356 -20.90 -22.05 -8.85
N GLY A 357 -19.80 -21.87 -8.13
CA GLY A 357 -19.25 -22.90 -7.24
C GLY A 357 -20.17 -23.29 -6.07
N MET A 358 -21.12 -22.41 -5.72
CA MET A 358 -22.19 -22.68 -4.76
C MET A 358 -23.44 -23.30 -5.40
N ASP A 359 -23.36 -23.78 -6.64
CA ASP A 359 -24.45 -24.35 -7.43
C ASP A 359 -25.63 -23.39 -7.67
N LEU A 360 -25.38 -22.08 -7.64
CA LEU A 360 -26.40 -21.08 -7.99
C LEU A 360 -26.54 -20.98 -9.51
N LYS A 361 -27.79 -21.02 -9.99
CA LYS A 361 -28.10 -20.82 -11.40
C LYS A 361 -27.98 -19.35 -11.77
N LEU A 362 -26.98 -19.03 -12.59
CA LEU A 362 -26.73 -17.67 -13.07
C LEU A 362 -27.38 -17.48 -14.44
N GLY A 363 -28.21 -16.44 -14.55
CA GLY A 363 -28.83 -16.04 -15.81
C GLY A 363 -28.06 -14.94 -16.51
N ARG A 364 -28.47 -14.62 -17.74
CA ARG A 364 -27.89 -13.54 -18.56
C ARG A 364 -27.79 -12.20 -17.81
N ASN A 365 -28.79 -11.88 -17.00
CA ASN A 365 -28.84 -10.62 -16.23
C ASN A 365 -27.70 -10.52 -15.20
N SER A 366 -27.28 -11.64 -14.58
CA SER A 366 -26.19 -11.65 -13.61
C SER A 366 -24.84 -11.36 -14.30
N HIS A 367 -24.62 -11.96 -15.47
CA HIS A 367 -23.44 -11.69 -16.29
C HIS A 367 -23.39 -10.24 -16.78
N GLU A 368 -24.54 -9.73 -17.25
CA GLU A 368 -24.63 -8.35 -17.72
C GLU A 368 -24.42 -7.34 -16.59
N TYR A 369 -24.97 -7.61 -15.40
CA TYR A 369 -24.70 -6.79 -14.21
C TYR A 369 -23.21 -6.73 -13.89
N ALA A 370 -22.52 -7.88 -13.89
CA ALA A 370 -21.10 -7.93 -13.62
C ALA A 370 -20.29 -7.12 -14.65
N ARG A 371 -20.60 -7.30 -15.95
CA ARG A 371 -19.98 -6.55 -17.05
C ARG A 371 -20.13 -5.04 -16.87
N ILE A 372 -21.35 -4.56 -16.67
CA ILE A 372 -21.65 -3.13 -16.48
C ILE A 372 -20.97 -2.59 -15.21
N SER A 373 -20.97 -3.37 -14.13
CA SER A 373 -20.34 -2.97 -12.86
C SER A 373 -18.83 -2.78 -13.03
N ASP A 374 -18.16 -3.72 -13.71
CA ASP A 374 -16.73 -3.63 -13.98
C ASP A 374 -16.39 -2.50 -14.96
N GLU A 375 -17.18 -2.29 -16.01
CA GLU A 375 -17.02 -1.15 -16.93
C GLU A 375 -17.13 0.19 -16.19
N ASN A 376 -18.15 0.35 -15.33
CA ASN A 376 -18.31 1.55 -14.53
C ASN A 376 -17.15 1.75 -13.55
N ARG A 377 -16.64 0.67 -12.95
CA ARG A 377 -15.49 0.73 -12.03
C ARG A 377 -14.23 1.21 -12.75
N VAL A 378 -13.93 0.66 -13.93
CA VAL A 378 -12.79 1.08 -14.75
C VAL A 378 -12.95 2.53 -15.18
N CYS A 379 -14.10 2.91 -15.72
CA CYS A 379 -14.38 4.28 -16.13
C CYS A 379 -14.23 5.29 -14.97
N ALA A 380 -14.70 4.95 -13.77
CA ALA A 380 -14.55 5.79 -12.59
C ALA A 380 -13.07 5.93 -12.17
N ALA A 381 -12.29 4.84 -12.24
CA ALA A 381 -10.86 4.86 -11.93
C ALA A 381 -10.08 5.72 -12.95
N GLU A 382 -10.37 5.59 -14.24
CA GLU A 382 -9.77 6.42 -15.30
C GLU A 382 -10.10 7.90 -15.11
N LYS A 383 -11.36 8.25 -14.81
CA LYS A 383 -11.78 9.63 -14.50
C LYS A 383 -11.01 10.19 -13.31
N LYS A 384 -10.81 9.40 -12.26
CA LYS A 384 -10.05 9.82 -11.08
C LYS A 384 -8.56 10.00 -11.38
N SER A 385 -7.96 9.07 -12.12
CA SER A 385 -6.57 9.20 -12.58
C SER A 385 -6.37 10.45 -13.44
N ALA A 386 -7.30 10.71 -14.36
CA ALA A 386 -7.30 11.91 -15.20
C ALA A 386 -7.45 13.20 -14.38
N SER A 387 -8.29 13.21 -13.34
CA SER A 387 -8.46 14.39 -12.47
C SER A 387 -7.25 14.65 -11.56
N GLU A 388 -6.44 13.63 -11.28
CA GLU A 388 -5.18 13.74 -10.54
C GLU A 388 -4.01 14.26 -11.39
N THR A 389 -4.21 14.46 -12.70
CA THR A 389 -3.19 15.09 -13.56
C THR A 389 -2.95 16.56 -13.17
N ARG A 390 -1.74 17.06 -13.45
CA ARG A 390 -1.38 18.47 -13.20
C ARG A 390 -2.36 19.42 -13.89
N GLU A 391 -2.72 19.13 -15.13
CA GLU A 391 -3.61 19.96 -15.95
C GLU A 391 -5.03 19.97 -15.40
N ALA A 392 -5.58 18.81 -15.01
CA ALA A 392 -6.90 18.76 -14.41
C ALA A 392 -6.96 19.48 -13.05
N ARG A 393 -5.89 19.39 -12.23
CA ARG A 393 -5.79 20.17 -10.97
C ARG A 393 -5.72 21.67 -11.21
N ILE A 394 -5.07 22.12 -12.29
CA ILE A 394 -5.04 23.53 -12.67
C ILE A 394 -6.43 23.98 -13.13
N ARG A 395 -7.08 23.21 -14.02
CA ARG A 395 -8.46 23.49 -14.47
C ARG A 395 -9.45 23.57 -13.32
N HIS A 396 -9.42 22.60 -12.40
CA HIS A 396 -10.34 22.60 -11.24
C HIS A 396 -10.10 23.79 -10.30
N ARG A 397 -8.85 24.23 -10.10
CA ARG A 397 -8.57 25.46 -9.33
C ARG A 397 -9.09 26.70 -10.06
N GLN A 398 -9.00 26.72 -11.38
CA GLN A 398 -9.54 27.79 -12.21
C GLN A 398 -11.07 27.80 -12.11
N GLU A 399 -11.74 26.66 -12.27
CA GLU A 399 -13.20 26.51 -12.13
C GLU A 399 -13.70 26.92 -10.74
N GLN A 400 -12.99 26.56 -9.66
CA GLN A 400 -13.33 27.01 -8.31
C GLN A 400 -13.18 28.53 -8.14
N LYS A 401 -12.14 29.11 -8.73
CA LYS A 401 -11.94 30.56 -8.73
C LYS A 401 -13.02 31.26 -9.53
N ASP A 402 -13.33 30.76 -10.72
CA ASP A 402 -14.37 31.31 -11.59
C ASP A 402 -15.75 31.19 -10.91
N ALA A 403 -16.04 30.07 -10.23
CA ALA A 403 -17.26 29.90 -9.44
C ALA A 403 -17.34 30.87 -8.25
N LEU A 404 -16.21 31.13 -7.57
CA LEU A 404 -16.13 32.12 -6.49
C LEU A 404 -16.30 33.55 -7.02
N ASP A 405 -15.70 33.87 -8.16
CA ASP A 405 -15.81 35.16 -8.84
C ASP A 405 -17.26 35.37 -9.33
N ILE A 406 -17.92 34.34 -9.83
CA ILE A 406 -19.35 34.34 -10.17
C ILE A 406 -20.23 34.53 -8.92
N ALA A 407 -19.94 33.84 -7.81
CA ALA A 407 -20.70 34.00 -6.56
C ALA A 407 -20.52 35.41 -5.96
N THR A 408 -19.32 35.97 -6.08
CA THR A 408 -18.98 37.34 -5.67
C THR A 408 -19.67 38.37 -6.57
N ALA A 409 -19.70 38.14 -7.88
CA ALA A 409 -20.41 38.97 -8.86
C ALA A 409 -21.94 38.87 -8.73
N ALA A 410 -22.46 37.72 -8.29
CA ALA A 410 -23.87 37.50 -7.99
C ALA A 410 -24.34 38.13 -6.65
N GLY A 411 -23.48 38.91 -5.98
CA GLY A 411 -23.86 39.70 -4.81
C GLY A 411 -24.13 38.89 -3.55
N SER A 412 -23.70 37.63 -3.46
CA SER A 412 -23.78 36.86 -2.22
C SER A 412 -22.68 37.28 -1.24
N LEU A 413 -22.88 38.44 -0.60
CA LEU A 413 -22.15 38.88 0.58
C LEU A 413 -22.49 37.94 1.75
N LEU A 414 -21.73 36.85 1.92
CA LEU A 414 -21.66 36.16 3.21
C LEU A 414 -20.62 36.87 4.09
N TYR A 415 -21.03 38.02 4.62
CA TYR A 415 -20.43 38.60 5.83
C TYR A 415 -21.44 38.43 6.96
N SER A 416 -21.07 37.72 8.02
CA SER A 416 -21.73 37.85 9.32
C SER A 416 -20.69 38.37 10.31
N PRO A 417 -20.84 39.61 10.82
CA PRO A 417 -19.99 40.16 11.87
C PRO A 417 -20.37 39.64 13.26
N GLY A 418 -19.36 39.14 13.99
CA GLY A 418 -19.01 39.43 15.39
C GLY A 418 -19.97 39.08 16.54
N ILE A 419 -19.47 38.26 17.48
CA ILE A 419 -19.61 38.31 18.97
C ILE A 419 -18.43 37.45 19.50
N ASP A 420 -17.60 37.75 20.50
CA ASP A 420 -17.20 38.90 21.32
C ASP A 420 -16.01 38.38 22.16
N ASP A 421 -14.97 39.19 22.35
CA ASP A 421 -13.89 38.92 23.29
C ASP A 421 -14.35 39.40 24.68
N SER A 422 -14.91 38.50 25.50
CA SER A 422 -14.90 38.69 26.96
C SER A 422 -14.96 37.36 27.74
N LEU A 423 -13.89 37.18 28.55
CA LEU A 423 -13.59 36.19 29.61
C LEU A 423 -13.23 34.74 29.22
#